data_AF-A0A9E5T5M4-F1
#
_entry.id   AF-A0A9E5T5M4-F1
#
_cell.length_a   1.000
_cell.length_b   1.000
_cell.length_c   1.000
_cell.angle_alpha   90.00
_cell.angle_beta   90.00
_cell.angle_gamma   90.00
#
_symmetry.space_group_name_H-M   'P 1'
#
loop_
_entity.id
_entity.type
_entity.pdbx_description
1 polymer ?
#
loop_
_entity_poly.entity_id
_entity_poly.type
_entity_poly.pdbx_seq_one_letter_code
_entity_poly.pdbx_strand_id
1 'polypeptide(L)'
;MSNLRFEELDLTDSVRTGIRDSGFEFCTPIQASTLPIALLGKDVAGQAQTGTGKTAAFLIAMYERLLSTAPRDAEKQPRAFILAPTRELAVQIAKDAESLGKHTGFSIGLAFGGTGYEQQRRQLEEGVDVLIGTPGRIIDYFKQGVFKLDRVEVAVLDEADRMFDLGFIKDIRYLLRRLPS
;
A
#
# COMPACT_ATOMS: atom_id res chain seq x y z
N MET A 1 22.46 -2.42 9.53
CA MET A 1 22.03 -2.47 8.12
C MET A 1 22.37 -3.85 7.58
N SER A 2 21.65 -4.36 6.56
CA SER A 2 22.04 -5.60 5.89
C SER A 2 23.10 -5.31 4.81
N ASN A 3 23.73 -6.35 4.25
CA ASN A 3 24.66 -6.20 3.13
C ASN A 3 23.97 -6.24 1.75
N LEU A 4 22.66 -6.51 1.70
CA LEU A 4 21.91 -6.61 0.45
C LEU A 4 21.63 -5.22 -0.11
N ARG A 5 22.07 -4.95 -1.34
CA ARG A 5 21.71 -3.71 -2.05
C ARG A 5 20.35 -3.85 -2.72
N PHE A 6 19.62 -2.75 -2.84
CA PHE A 6 18.37 -2.73 -3.61
C PHE A 6 18.58 -3.07 -5.09
N GLU A 7 19.74 -2.73 -5.65
CA GLU A 7 20.08 -3.01 -7.05
C GLU A 7 20.26 -4.51 -7.36
N GLU A 8 20.47 -5.34 -6.32
CA GLU A 8 20.56 -6.80 -6.46
C GLU A 8 19.18 -7.47 -6.52
N LEU A 9 18.10 -6.72 -6.25
CA LEU A 9 16.73 -7.20 -6.37
C LEU A 9 16.23 -7.04 -7.81
N ASP A 10 15.44 -8.01 -8.27
CA ASP A 10 14.78 -7.94 -9.57
C ASP A 10 13.59 -6.99 -9.50
N LEU A 11 13.86 -5.71 -9.74
CA LEU A 11 12.89 -4.61 -9.69
C LEU A 11 12.77 -3.95 -11.06
N THR A 12 11.60 -3.43 -11.39
CA THR A 12 11.36 -2.61 -12.57
C THR A 12 12.09 -1.26 -12.45
N ASP A 13 12.58 -0.71 -13.57
CA ASP A 13 13.38 0.53 -13.61
C ASP A 13 12.71 1.74 -12.94
N SER A 14 11.39 1.87 -13.08
CA SER A 14 10.62 2.93 -12.40
C SER A 14 10.72 2.83 -10.88
N VAL A 15 10.69 1.61 -10.33
CA VAL A 15 10.81 1.37 -8.88
C VAL A 15 12.25 1.62 -8.44
N ARG A 16 13.24 1.11 -9.18
CA ARG A 16 14.67 1.36 -8.89
C ARG A 16 15.00 2.85 -8.85
N THR A 17 14.45 3.62 -9.78
CA THR A 17 14.65 5.07 -9.85
C THR A 17 14.04 5.76 -8.63
N GLY A 18 12.82 5.39 -8.23
CA GLY A 18 12.18 5.94 -7.03
C GLY A 18 12.93 5.61 -5.72
N ILE A 19 13.47 4.40 -5.61
CA ILE A 19 14.33 3.97 -4.49
C ILE A 19 15.59 4.84 -4.42
N ARG A 20 16.26 5.05 -5.57
CA ARG A 20 17.48 5.86 -5.67
C ARG A 20 17.23 7.33 -5.33
N ASP A 21 16.15 7.92 -5.86
CA ASP A 21 15.73 9.29 -5.55
C ASP A 21 15.41 9.49 -4.06
N SER A 22 14.91 8.42 -3.40
CA SER A 22 14.65 8.41 -1.96
C SER A 22 15.93 8.17 -1.12
N GLY A 23 17.10 8.03 -1.76
CA GLY A 23 18.40 7.88 -1.09
C GLY A 23 18.67 6.49 -0.53
N PHE A 24 17.94 5.46 -0.97
CA PHE A 24 18.09 4.10 -0.47
C PHE A 24 19.12 3.32 -1.31
N GLU A 25 20.21 2.87 -0.66
CA GLU A 25 21.24 2.04 -1.29
C GLU A 25 21.18 0.58 -0.78
N PHE A 26 21.12 0.41 0.54
CA PHE A 26 21.12 -0.90 1.21
C PHE A 26 19.80 -1.19 1.90
N CYS A 27 19.36 -2.44 1.83
CA CYS A 27 18.21 -2.91 2.58
C CYS A 27 18.48 -2.89 4.09
N THR A 28 17.48 -2.46 4.86
CA THR A 28 17.43 -2.74 6.29
C THR A 28 17.23 -4.25 6.53
N PRO A 29 17.48 -4.77 7.74
CA PRO A 29 17.30 -6.20 8.01
C PRO A 29 15.89 -6.73 7.68
N ILE A 30 14.84 -5.95 7.98
CA ILE A 30 13.46 -6.35 7.66
C ILE A 30 13.19 -6.32 6.15
N GLN A 31 13.78 -5.36 5.42
CA GLN A 31 13.65 -5.30 3.95
C GLN A 31 14.36 -6.50 3.31
N ALA A 32 15.57 -6.81 3.76
CA ALA A 32 16.34 -7.93 3.23
C ALA A 32 15.71 -9.30 3.51
N SER A 33 15.00 -9.45 4.63
CA SER A 33 14.29 -10.69 4.95
C SER A 33 12.92 -10.83 4.29
N THR A 34 12.32 -9.72 3.84
CA THR A 34 10.93 -9.72 3.31
C THR A 34 10.84 -9.50 1.81
N LEU A 35 11.63 -8.59 1.23
CA LEU A 35 11.55 -8.25 -0.21
C LEU A 35 11.79 -9.47 -1.12
N PRO A 36 12.81 -10.32 -0.92
CA PRO A 36 13.00 -11.49 -1.78
C PRO A 36 11.81 -12.46 -1.76
N ILE A 37 11.02 -12.47 -0.68
CA ILE A 37 9.83 -13.32 -0.54
C ILE A 37 8.62 -12.64 -1.17
N ALA A 38 8.40 -11.36 -0.86
CA ALA A 38 7.26 -10.58 -1.33
C ALA A 38 7.29 -10.37 -2.85
N LEU A 39 8.48 -10.16 -3.44
CA LEU A 39 8.66 -10.00 -4.89
C LEU A 39 8.32 -11.28 -5.67
N LEU A 40 8.34 -12.45 -5.02
CA LEU A 40 7.85 -13.71 -5.60
C LEU A 40 6.32 -13.87 -5.50
N GLY A 41 5.61 -12.83 -5.05
CA GLY A 41 4.15 -12.84 -4.88
C GLY A 41 3.65 -13.68 -3.70
N LYS A 42 4.51 -13.98 -2.71
CA LYS A 42 4.12 -14.72 -1.50
C LYS A 42 3.63 -13.77 -0.41
N ASP A 43 2.66 -14.24 0.37
CA ASP A 43 2.19 -13.53 1.57
C ASP A 43 3.32 -13.41 2.61
N VAL A 44 3.45 -12.23 3.20
CA VAL A 44 4.47 -11.92 4.20
C VAL A 44 3.84 -11.31 5.43
N ALA A 45 4.13 -11.90 6.60
CA ALA A 45 3.92 -11.29 7.90
C ALA A 45 5.26 -10.81 8.46
N GLY A 46 5.43 -9.49 8.57
CA GLY A 46 6.65 -8.88 9.07
C GLY A 46 6.44 -8.20 10.42
N GLN A 47 7.14 -8.64 11.45
CA GLN A 47 7.14 -7.98 12.77
C GLN A 47 8.50 -7.31 12.99
N ALA A 48 8.49 -5.98 13.08
CA ALA A 48 9.65 -5.17 13.42
C ALA A 48 9.21 -3.87 14.09
N GLN A 49 10.12 -3.24 14.83
CA GLN A 49 9.89 -1.94 15.46
C GLN A 49 9.62 -0.85 14.40
N THR A 50 8.93 0.23 14.77
CA THR A 50 8.73 1.40 13.91
C THR A 50 10.06 2.01 13.50
N GLY A 51 10.15 2.58 12.30
CA GLY A 51 11.40 3.17 11.78
C GLY A 51 12.42 2.16 11.24
N THR A 52 12.08 0.88 11.14
CA THR A 52 12.97 -0.17 10.61
C THR A 52 12.91 -0.34 9.08
N GLY A 53 12.06 0.42 8.38
CA GLY A 53 11.94 0.36 6.92
C GLY A 53 10.85 -0.57 6.37
N LYS A 54 9.89 -1.01 7.23
CA LYS A 54 8.72 -1.81 6.82
C LYS A 54 7.90 -1.16 5.70
N THR A 55 7.66 0.14 5.79
CA THR A 55 6.88 0.90 4.82
C THR A 55 7.45 0.81 3.42
N ALA A 56 8.75 1.11 3.27
CA ALA A 56 9.42 0.94 2.00
C ALA A 56 9.40 -0.52 1.51
N ALA A 57 9.51 -1.51 2.40
CA ALA A 57 9.47 -2.92 2.01
C ALA A 57 8.15 -3.29 1.32
N PHE A 58 7.00 -2.98 1.94
CA PHE A 58 5.72 -3.33 1.33
C PHE A 58 5.37 -2.44 0.13
N LEU A 59 5.79 -1.16 0.11
CA LEU A 59 5.54 -0.27 -1.02
C LEU A 59 6.30 -0.72 -2.27
N ILE A 60 7.57 -1.11 -2.12
CA ILE A 60 8.39 -1.62 -3.22
C ILE A 60 7.78 -2.91 -3.78
N ALA A 61 7.42 -3.86 -2.91
CA ALA A 61 6.77 -5.10 -3.33
C ALA A 61 5.42 -4.86 -4.01
N MET A 62 4.62 -3.92 -3.48
CA MET A 62 3.35 -3.51 -4.06
C MET A 62 3.55 -2.95 -5.48
N TYR A 63 4.46 -1.99 -5.66
CA TYR A 63 4.69 -1.39 -6.97
C TYR A 63 5.19 -2.41 -7.99
N GLU A 64 6.11 -3.29 -7.60
CA GLU A 64 6.59 -4.34 -8.50
C GLU A 64 5.45 -5.27 -8.92
N ARG A 65 4.59 -5.65 -7.97
CA ARG A 65 3.42 -6.48 -8.26
C ARG A 65 2.46 -5.78 -9.24
N LEU A 66 2.18 -4.50 -9.05
CA LEU A 66 1.27 -3.75 -9.93
C LEU A 66 1.84 -3.51 -11.34
N LEU A 67 3.16 -3.45 -11.49
CA LEU A 67 3.85 -3.28 -12.78
C LEU A 67 4.02 -4.59 -13.55
N SER A 68 4.12 -5.71 -12.84
CA SER A 68 4.32 -7.05 -13.43
C SER A 68 3.03 -7.75 -13.89
N THR A 69 1.87 -7.20 -13.56
CA THR A 69 0.55 -7.75 -13.93
C THR A 69 -0.10 -6.98 -15.08
N ALA A 70 -1.21 -7.52 -15.59
CA ALA A 70 -1.87 -7.03 -16.81
C ALA A 70 -2.15 -5.51 -16.78
N PRO A 71 -2.14 -4.85 -17.96
CA PRO A 71 -2.28 -3.41 -18.05
C PRO A 71 -3.56 -2.88 -17.41
N ARG A 72 -3.50 -1.62 -16.94
CA ARG A 72 -4.58 -0.94 -16.23
C ARG A 72 -5.91 -1.13 -16.94
N ASP A 73 -6.89 -1.64 -16.20
CA ASP A 73 -8.25 -1.77 -16.69
C ASP A 73 -8.84 -0.37 -16.97
N ALA A 74 -9.78 -0.29 -17.93
CA ALA A 74 -10.47 0.96 -18.25
C ALA A 74 -11.33 1.43 -17.07
N GLU A 75 -11.83 0.49 -16.26
CA GLU A 75 -12.46 0.77 -14.98
C GLU A 75 -11.37 1.10 -13.95
N LYS A 76 -11.11 2.39 -13.73
CA LYS A 76 -10.08 2.94 -12.81
C LYS A 76 -10.34 2.62 -11.33
N GLN A 77 -10.32 1.35 -10.97
CA GLN A 77 -10.51 0.85 -9.60
C GLN A 77 -9.18 0.64 -8.88
N PRO A 78 -9.15 0.73 -7.54
CA PRO A 78 -7.95 0.43 -6.75
C PRO A 78 -7.42 -0.98 -7.05
N ARG A 79 -6.13 -1.05 -7.40
CA ARG A 79 -5.37 -2.29 -7.59
C ARG A 79 -4.53 -2.64 -6.36
N ALA A 80 -4.20 -1.64 -5.55
CA ALA A 80 -3.61 -1.86 -4.24
C ALA A 80 -4.38 -1.16 -3.14
N PHE A 81 -4.30 -1.76 -1.95
CA PHE A 81 -5.08 -1.38 -0.80
C PHE A 81 -4.21 -1.44 0.46
N ILE A 82 -4.10 -0.33 1.20
CA ILE A 82 -3.29 -0.26 2.42
C ILE A 82 -4.14 0.27 3.58
N LEU A 83 -4.28 -0.53 4.63
CA LEU A 83 -4.90 -0.11 5.89
C LEU A 83 -3.86 0.35 6.90
N ALA A 84 -4.16 1.50 7.52
CA ALA A 84 -3.44 2.01 8.68
C ALA A 84 -4.43 2.34 9.82
N PRO A 85 -4.04 2.19 11.09
CA PRO A 85 -4.91 2.44 12.25
C PRO A 85 -5.30 3.90 12.43
N THR A 86 -4.48 4.85 11.95
CA THR A 86 -4.68 6.29 12.16
C THR A 86 -4.57 7.08 10.88
N ARG A 87 -5.16 8.28 10.88
CA ARG A 87 -5.03 9.23 9.77
C ARG A 87 -3.56 9.61 9.55
N GLU A 88 -2.85 9.88 10.63
CA GLU A 88 -1.47 10.35 10.60
C GLU A 88 -0.57 9.31 9.93
N LEU A 89 -0.76 8.02 10.24
CA LEU A 89 0.00 6.96 9.60
C LEU A 89 -0.40 6.79 8.13
N ALA A 90 -1.70 6.83 7.80
CA ALA A 90 -2.15 6.78 6.41
C ALA A 90 -1.53 7.89 5.55
N VAL A 91 -1.45 9.12 6.08
CA VAL A 91 -0.82 10.26 5.40
C VAL A 91 0.70 10.07 5.26
N GLN A 92 1.37 9.50 6.27
CA GLN A 92 2.81 9.18 6.18
C GLN A 92 3.08 8.14 5.10
N ILE A 93 2.31 7.04 5.09
CA ILE A 93 2.43 6.00 4.07
C ILE A 93 2.18 6.56 2.67
N ALA A 94 1.18 7.44 2.50
CA ALA A 94 0.92 8.07 1.20
C ALA A 94 2.08 8.93 0.71
N LYS A 95 2.75 9.69 1.59
CA LYS A 95 3.95 10.45 1.22
C LYS A 95 5.10 9.54 0.81
N ASP A 96 5.32 8.45 1.55
CA ASP A 96 6.35 7.47 1.21
C ASP A 96 6.03 6.79 -0.13
N ALA A 97 4.76 6.48 -0.38
CA ALA A 97 4.26 5.94 -1.63
C ALA A 97 4.48 6.91 -2.79
N GLU A 98 4.15 8.19 -2.65
CA GLU A 98 4.41 9.23 -3.65
C GLU A 98 5.91 9.34 -3.97
N SER A 99 6.78 9.29 -2.95
CA SER A 99 8.23 9.37 -3.14
C SER A 99 8.79 8.16 -3.88
N LEU A 100 8.49 6.95 -3.39
CA LEU A 100 9.00 5.70 -3.97
C LEU A 100 8.37 5.38 -5.33
N GLY A 101 7.11 5.76 -5.50
CA GLY A 101 6.30 5.49 -6.68
C GLY A 101 6.36 6.57 -7.75
N LYS A 102 7.15 7.64 -7.56
CA LYS A 102 7.18 8.85 -8.41
C LYS A 102 7.26 8.56 -9.91
N HIS A 103 7.97 7.50 -10.31
CA HIS A 103 8.20 7.15 -11.71
C HIS A 103 7.30 6.02 -12.24
N THR A 104 6.35 5.54 -11.43
CA THR A 104 5.44 4.44 -11.78
C THR A 104 4.17 4.92 -12.51
N GLY A 105 3.84 6.20 -12.37
CA GLY A 105 2.61 6.80 -12.90
C GLY A 105 1.33 6.32 -12.20
N PHE A 106 1.41 5.62 -11.07
CA PHE A 106 0.22 5.20 -10.31
C PHE A 106 -0.36 6.38 -9.52
N SER A 107 -1.68 6.51 -9.54
CA SER A 107 -2.39 7.49 -8.70
C SER A 107 -2.64 6.95 -7.30
N ILE A 108 -2.54 7.82 -6.30
CA ILE A 108 -2.71 7.49 -4.89
C ILE A 108 -3.92 8.25 -4.35
N GLY A 109 -4.83 7.52 -3.69
CA GLY A 109 -6.00 8.06 -3.01
C GLY A 109 -5.93 7.85 -1.50
N LEU A 110 -6.48 8.81 -0.75
CA LEU A 110 -6.55 8.77 0.72
C LEU A 110 -8.00 8.67 1.20
N ALA A 111 -8.24 7.82 2.20
CA ALA A 111 -9.55 7.66 2.84
C ALA A 111 -9.43 7.58 4.37
N PHE A 112 -9.73 8.69 5.06
CA PHE A 112 -9.71 8.72 6.54
C PHE A 112 -10.72 9.70 7.14
N GLY A 113 -11.08 9.47 8.41
CA GLY A 113 -12.01 10.31 9.18
C GLY A 113 -11.51 11.73 9.48
N GLY A 114 -12.45 12.60 9.91
CA GLY A 114 -12.15 13.90 10.52
C GLY A 114 -12.22 15.12 9.59
N THR A 115 -11.77 15.02 8.34
CA THR A 115 -11.79 16.14 7.38
C THR A 115 -11.91 15.66 5.93
N GLY A 116 -12.19 16.60 5.01
CA GLY A 116 -12.01 16.38 3.57
C GLY A 116 -12.94 15.33 2.95
N TYR A 117 -14.10 15.06 3.54
CA TYR A 117 -14.98 13.97 3.11
C TYR A 117 -15.35 14.02 1.63
N GLU A 118 -15.89 15.15 1.14
CA GLU A 118 -16.30 15.28 -0.27
C GLU A 118 -15.10 15.32 -1.23
N GLN A 119 -13.97 15.89 -0.79
CA GLN A 119 -12.77 15.95 -1.61
C GLN A 119 -12.17 14.55 -1.81
N GLN A 120 -12.01 13.78 -0.73
CA GLN A 120 -11.55 12.39 -0.77
C GLN A 120 -12.51 11.55 -1.62
N ARG A 121 -13.82 11.70 -1.41
CA ARG A 121 -14.84 11.00 -2.20
C ARG A 121 -14.65 11.25 -3.71
N ARG A 122 -14.62 12.51 -4.12
CA ARG A 122 -14.48 12.89 -5.55
C ARG A 122 -13.20 12.34 -6.16
N GLN A 123 -12.08 12.42 -5.45
CA GLN A 123 -10.81 11.86 -5.92
C GLN A 123 -10.91 10.34 -6.16
N LEU A 124 -11.63 9.62 -5.29
CA LEU A 124 -11.84 8.17 -5.45
C LEU A 124 -12.83 7.86 -6.58
N GLU A 125 -13.86 8.69 -6.80
CA GLU A 125 -14.79 8.56 -7.93
C GLU A 125 -14.11 8.81 -9.29
N GLU A 126 -13.09 9.67 -9.34
CA GLU A 126 -12.23 9.87 -10.52
C GLU A 126 -11.33 8.65 -10.83
N GLY A 127 -11.12 7.80 -9.82
CA GLY A 127 -10.37 6.55 -9.89
C GLY A 127 -8.91 6.68 -9.44
N VAL A 128 -8.48 5.73 -8.60
CA VAL A 128 -7.10 5.65 -8.09
C VAL A 128 -6.52 4.24 -8.24
N ASP A 129 -5.21 4.14 -8.44
CA ASP A 129 -4.52 2.83 -8.51
C ASP A 129 -4.22 2.27 -7.12
N VAL A 130 -3.83 3.14 -6.17
CA VAL A 130 -3.47 2.78 -4.79
C VAL A 130 -4.37 3.50 -3.81
N LEU A 131 -5.13 2.75 -3.00
CA LEU A 131 -5.98 3.29 -1.93
C LEU A 131 -5.33 3.09 -0.56
N ILE A 132 -5.10 4.19 0.17
CA ILE A 132 -4.52 4.19 1.51
C ILE A 132 -5.50 4.81 2.49
N GLY A 133 -5.75 4.20 3.64
CA GLY A 133 -6.69 4.79 4.57
C GLY A 133 -6.95 4.05 5.86
N THR A 134 -7.88 4.59 6.65
CA THR A 134 -8.35 3.95 7.88
C THR A 134 -9.57 3.07 7.60
N PRO A 135 -9.73 1.95 8.34
CA PRO A 135 -10.79 0.96 8.04
C PRO A 135 -12.19 1.58 7.96
N GLY A 136 -12.55 2.45 8.91
CA GLY A 136 -13.88 3.05 8.98
C GLY A 136 -14.26 3.86 7.74
N ARG A 137 -13.38 4.77 7.27
CA ARG A 137 -13.68 5.62 6.11
C ARG A 137 -13.68 4.83 4.80
N ILE A 138 -12.78 3.85 4.68
CA ILE A 138 -12.76 2.95 3.52
C ILE A 138 -14.07 2.17 3.43
N ILE A 139 -14.54 1.58 4.53
CA ILE A 139 -15.81 0.84 4.55
C ILE A 139 -16.98 1.74 4.19
N ASP A 140 -16.97 2.97 4.69
CA ASP A 140 -18.02 3.96 4.42
C ASP A 140 -18.14 4.25 2.90
N TYR A 141 -17.04 4.66 2.26
CA TYR A 141 -17.02 4.89 0.82
C TYR A 141 -17.31 3.64 -0.01
N PHE A 142 -16.80 2.48 0.41
CA PHE A 142 -17.10 1.22 -0.25
C PHE A 142 -18.60 0.88 -0.19
N LYS A 143 -19.26 1.06 0.96
CA LYS A 143 -20.71 0.82 1.10
C LYS A 143 -21.56 1.77 0.27
N GLN A 144 -21.04 2.96 -0.01
CA GLN A 144 -21.69 3.95 -0.87
C GLN A 144 -21.44 3.70 -2.37
N GLY A 145 -20.61 2.71 -2.73
CA GLY A 145 -20.29 2.41 -4.13
C GLY A 145 -19.32 3.40 -4.78
N VAL A 146 -18.54 4.14 -3.98
CA VAL A 146 -17.53 5.11 -4.48
C VAL A 146 -16.43 4.40 -5.29
N PHE A 147 -16.06 3.19 -4.88
CA PHE A 147 -15.10 2.32 -5.57
C PHE A 147 -15.48 0.85 -5.34
N LYS A 148 -14.88 -0.05 -6.13
CA LYS A 148 -14.94 -1.51 -5.97
C LYS A 148 -13.57 -2.06 -5.55
N LEU A 149 -13.57 -3.27 -5.00
CA LEU A 149 -12.36 -3.96 -4.55
C LEU A 149 -12.01 -5.19 -5.40
N ASP A 150 -12.78 -5.45 -6.46
CA ASP A 150 -12.67 -6.61 -7.34
C ASP A 150 -11.42 -6.60 -8.25
N ARG A 151 -10.68 -5.49 -8.27
CA ARG A 151 -9.41 -5.34 -9.00
C ARG A 151 -8.18 -5.30 -8.09
N VAL A 152 -8.34 -5.47 -6.77
CA VAL A 152 -7.22 -5.44 -5.84
C VAL A 152 -6.33 -6.67 -6.03
N GLU A 153 -5.04 -6.43 -6.22
CA GLU A 153 -3.99 -7.43 -6.38
C GLU A 153 -3.05 -7.48 -5.18
N VAL A 154 -3.00 -6.38 -4.40
CA VAL A 154 -2.16 -6.25 -3.21
C VAL A 154 -2.95 -5.63 -2.07
N ALA A 155 -2.97 -6.30 -0.93
CA ALA A 155 -3.52 -5.77 0.31
C ALA A 155 -2.43 -5.74 1.39
N VAL A 156 -2.33 -4.60 2.09
CA VAL A 156 -1.38 -4.38 3.19
C VAL A 156 -2.14 -3.96 4.44
N LEU A 157 -1.76 -4.54 5.57
CA LEU A 157 -2.23 -4.16 6.91
C LEU A 157 -1.03 -3.65 7.72
N ASP A 158 -0.84 -2.34 7.81
CA ASP A 158 0.23 -1.76 8.62
C ASP A 158 -0.23 -1.52 10.06
N GLU A 159 0.61 -1.84 11.04
CA GLU A 159 0.27 -1.87 12.47
C GLU A 159 -1.01 -2.69 12.76
N ALA A 160 -1.07 -3.92 12.23
CA ALA A 160 -2.23 -4.81 12.35
C ALA A 160 -2.59 -5.16 13.81
N ASP A 161 -1.59 -5.31 14.67
CA ASP A 161 -1.73 -5.48 16.12
C ASP A 161 -2.47 -4.29 16.74
N ARG A 162 -2.02 -3.07 16.45
CA ARG A 162 -2.68 -1.85 16.91
C ARG A 162 -4.09 -1.70 16.36
N MET A 163 -4.33 -2.09 15.11
CA MET A 163 -5.69 -2.11 14.57
C MET A 163 -6.60 -3.08 15.34
N PHE A 164 -6.07 -4.19 15.83
CA PHE A 164 -6.84 -5.12 16.66
C PHE A 164 -7.14 -4.52 18.03
N ASP A 165 -6.17 -3.85 18.66
CA ASP A 165 -6.34 -3.17 19.94
C ASP A 165 -7.39 -2.05 19.87
N LEU A 166 -7.47 -1.35 18.74
CA LEU A 166 -8.49 -0.33 18.45
C LEU A 166 -9.86 -0.91 18.07
N GLY A 167 -9.99 -2.24 17.99
CA GLY A 167 -11.26 -2.92 17.71
C GLY A 167 -11.60 -3.08 16.21
N PHE A 168 -10.68 -2.79 15.29
CA PHE A 168 -10.92 -2.87 13.85
C PHE A 168 -10.93 -4.29 13.27
N ILE A 169 -10.82 -5.34 14.10
CA ILE A 169 -10.78 -6.73 13.64
C ILE A 169 -12.00 -7.11 12.76
N LYS A 170 -13.19 -6.61 13.10
CA LYS A 170 -14.40 -6.87 12.31
C LYS A 170 -14.34 -6.15 10.95
N ASP A 171 -13.82 -4.94 10.94
CA ASP A 171 -13.69 -4.09 9.76
C ASP A 171 -12.65 -4.64 8.79
N ILE A 172 -11.49 -5.08 9.29
CA ILE A 172 -10.46 -5.75 8.50
C ILE A 172 -11.03 -7.02 7.85
N ARG A 173 -11.67 -7.89 8.64
CA ARG A 173 -12.30 -9.11 8.10
C ARG A 173 -13.41 -8.80 7.09
N TYR A 174 -14.15 -7.71 7.29
CA TYR A 174 -15.17 -7.26 6.34
C TYR A 174 -14.53 -6.92 4.99
N LEU A 175 -13.43 -6.15 4.98
CA LEU A 175 -12.74 -5.74 3.76
C LEU A 175 -12.05 -6.91 3.07
N LEU A 176 -11.29 -7.73 3.80
CA LEU A 176 -10.54 -8.86 3.23
C LEU A 176 -11.45 -9.87 2.50
N ARG A 177 -12.67 -10.12 3.00
CA ARG A 177 -13.65 -11.01 2.36
C ARG A 177 -14.22 -10.50 1.04
N ARG A 178 -13.93 -9.25 0.67
CA ARG A 178 -14.40 -8.60 -0.56
C ARG A 178 -13.29 -8.43 -1.58
N LEU A 179 -12.07 -8.85 -1.24
CA LEU A 179 -10.96 -8.92 -2.18
C LEU A 179 -11.14 -10.15 -3.09
N PRO A 180 -10.54 -10.14 -4.29
CA PRO A 180 -10.50 -11.30 -5.17
C PRO A 180 -9.82 -12.51 -4.51
N SER A 181 -10.15 -13.71 -4.99
CA SER A 181 -9.56 -14.98 -4.55
C SER A 181 -8.24 -15.29 -5.22
#